data_AF-A0A2E9AU25-F1
#
_entry.id   AF-A0A2E9AU25-F1
#
_cell.length_a   1.000
_cell.length_b   1.000
_cell.length_c   1.000
_cell.angle_alpha   90.00
_cell.angle_beta   90.00
_cell.angle_gamma   90.00
#
_symmetry.space_group_name_H-M   'P 1'
#
loop_
_entity.id
_entity.type
_entity.pdbx_description
1 polymer ?
#
loop_
_entity_poly.entity_id
_entity_poly.type
_entity_poly.pdbx_seq_one_letter_code
_entity_poly.pdbx_strand_id
1 'polypeptide(L)'
;MAQLFHTVNKTEVTHLLKTKFYKIVSMRKIAFLFFIFISCSLLSQNIREGSSRYGSVLYNWDGKNLREGSSRYGSVLVNYDGKNIREGSSRYGSVLYNWDGKNLREGSSRYGSVLVNYDGKNIREGSSRYGSVLCNFDGKNLREGSSRYGSVLLNVDGTNIPEPILVMLCL
;
A
#
# COMPACT_ATOMS: atom_id res chain seq x y z
N MET A 1 9.41 -73.57 8.22
CA MET A 1 9.09 -72.13 8.32
C MET A 1 10.33 -71.34 7.94
N ALA A 2 10.55 -71.06 6.65
CA ALA A 2 11.64 -70.19 6.22
C ALA A 2 11.10 -68.75 6.17
N GLN A 3 11.64 -67.89 7.03
CA GLN A 3 11.29 -66.47 7.09
C GLN A 3 11.68 -65.79 5.77
N LEU A 4 10.70 -65.26 5.05
CA LEU A 4 10.90 -64.31 3.95
C LEU A 4 11.52 -63.03 4.51
N PHE A 5 12.85 -62.94 4.53
CA PHE A 5 13.52 -61.66 4.69
C PHE A 5 13.61 -60.98 3.33
N HIS A 6 12.67 -60.08 3.08
CA HIS A 6 12.67 -59.22 1.90
C HIS A 6 13.84 -58.22 2.03
N THR A 7 14.92 -58.44 1.29
CA THR A 7 16.05 -57.52 1.20
C THR A 7 15.58 -56.26 0.48
N VAL A 8 15.25 -55.20 1.22
CA VAL A 8 14.91 -53.90 0.63
C VAL A 8 16.20 -53.28 0.10
N ASN A 9 16.25 -53.01 -1.20
CA ASN A 9 17.46 -52.52 -1.86
C ASN A 9 17.78 -51.08 -1.42
N LYS A 10 19.02 -50.84 -0.98
CA LYS A 10 19.46 -49.55 -0.41
C LYS A 10 19.24 -48.38 -1.40
N THR A 11 19.37 -48.64 -2.69
CA THR A 11 19.12 -47.69 -3.77
C THR A 11 17.65 -47.26 -3.85
N GLU A 12 16.71 -48.19 -3.70
CA GLU A 12 15.27 -47.88 -3.69
C GLU A 12 14.90 -47.03 -2.48
N VAL A 13 15.42 -47.36 -1.29
CA VAL A 13 15.18 -46.58 -0.06
C VAL A 13 15.71 -45.15 -0.21
N THR A 14 16.93 -44.97 -0.74
CA THR A 14 17.50 -43.64 -0.93
C THR A 14 16.72 -42.79 -1.96
N HIS A 15 16.22 -43.40 -3.03
CA HIS A 15 15.38 -42.73 -4.01
C HIS A 15 14.02 -42.31 -3.41
N LEU A 16 13.41 -43.19 -2.61
CA LEU A 16 12.14 -42.91 -1.93
C LEU A 16 12.26 -41.80 -0.88
N LEU A 17 13.38 -41.75 -0.15
CA LEU A 17 13.67 -40.69 0.81
C LEU A 17 13.89 -39.33 0.13
N LYS A 18 14.65 -39.29 -0.97
CA LYS A 18 14.86 -38.06 -1.75
C LYS A 18 13.55 -37.50 -2.32
N THR A 19 12.71 -38.36 -2.88
CA THR A 19 11.41 -37.95 -3.46
C THR A 19 10.45 -37.44 -2.38
N LYS A 20 10.34 -38.11 -1.23
CA LYS A 20 9.55 -37.61 -0.08
C LYS A 20 10.09 -36.28 0.44
N PHE A 21 11.41 -36.15 0.60
CA PHE A 21 12.04 -34.92 1.05
C PHE A 21 11.78 -33.75 0.09
N TYR A 22 11.97 -33.96 -1.22
CA TYR A 22 11.67 -32.96 -2.24
C TYR A 22 10.20 -32.52 -2.21
N LYS A 23 9.26 -33.47 -2.07
CA LYS A 23 7.82 -33.17 -1.98
C LYS A 23 7.50 -32.33 -0.74
N ILE A 24 8.08 -32.66 0.42
CA ILE A 24 7.92 -31.88 1.66
C ILE A 24 8.47 -30.46 1.53
N VAL A 25 9.68 -30.31 0.97
CA VAL A 25 10.31 -29.00 0.74
C VAL A 25 9.49 -28.18 -0.26
N SER A 26 9.01 -28.79 -1.34
CA SER A 26 8.15 -28.14 -2.33
C SER A 26 6.83 -27.67 -1.73
N MET A 27 6.15 -28.52 -0.95
CA MET A 27 4.89 -28.17 -0.27
C MET A 27 5.07 -27.02 0.73
N ARG A 28 6.19 -26.96 1.46
CA ARG A 28 6.52 -25.84 2.35
C ARG A 28 6.75 -24.52 1.58
N LYS A 29 7.42 -24.57 0.42
CA LYS A 29 7.60 -23.40 -0.44
C LYS A 29 6.26 -22.89 -0.99
N ILE A 30 5.38 -23.80 -1.41
CA ILE A 30 4.04 -23.46 -1.89
C ILE A 30 3.21 -22.83 -0.77
N ALA A 31 3.24 -23.41 0.44
CA ALA A 31 2.55 -22.84 1.60
C ALA A 31 3.06 -21.44 1.98
N PHE A 32 4.38 -21.23 1.89
CA PHE A 32 4.99 -19.92 2.14
C PHE A 32 4.59 -18.87 1.09
N LEU A 33 4.61 -19.24 -0.20
CA LEU A 33 4.13 -18.38 -1.29
C LEU A 33 2.64 -18.03 -1.14
N PHE A 34 1.81 -19.01 -0.73
CA PHE A 34 0.39 -18.81 -0.48
C PHE A 34 0.15 -17.87 0.71
N PHE A 35 0.93 -18.00 1.79
CA PHE A 35 0.88 -17.10 2.94
C PHE A 35 1.30 -15.66 2.58
N ILE A 36 2.35 -15.50 1.76
CA ILE A 36 2.74 -14.19 1.21
C ILE A 36 1.62 -13.61 0.35
N PHE A 37 0.98 -14.43 -0.49
CA PHE A 37 -0.10 -13.97 -1.37
C PHE A 37 -1.32 -13.51 -0.58
N ILE A 38 -1.72 -14.27 0.46
CA ILE A 38 -2.84 -13.90 1.34
C ILE A 38 -2.51 -12.61 2.11
N SER A 39 -1.34 -12.50 2.72
CA SER A 39 -0.95 -11.30 3.46
C SER A 39 -0.90 -10.06 2.58
N CYS A 40 -0.42 -10.16 1.34
CA CYS A 40 -0.44 -9.08 0.37
C CYS A 40 -1.88 -8.65 0.01
N SER A 41 -2.81 -9.61 -0.08
CA SER A 41 -4.22 -9.31 -0.37
C SER A 41 -4.99 -8.63 0.79
N LEU A 42 -4.48 -8.70 2.02
CA LEU A 42 -5.08 -8.06 3.21
C LEU A 42 -4.61 -6.62 3.43
N LEU A 43 -3.67 -6.11 2.61
CA LEU A 43 -3.12 -4.75 2.76
C LEU A 43 -3.88 -3.69 1.96
N SER A 44 -4.85 -4.10 1.15
CA SER A 44 -5.62 -3.21 0.31
C SER A 44 -6.64 -2.40 1.14
N GLN A 45 -6.60 -1.07 1.04
CA GLN A 45 -7.41 -0.14 1.84
C GLN A 45 -8.26 0.76 0.95
N ASN A 46 -9.53 0.94 1.33
CA ASN A 46 -10.46 1.79 0.58
C ASN A 46 -10.44 3.23 1.10
N ILE A 47 -10.57 4.16 0.17
CA ILE A 47 -10.79 5.58 0.44
C ILE A 47 -12.18 5.90 -0.09
N ARG A 48 -13.04 6.40 0.79
CA ARG A 48 -14.46 6.63 0.52
C ARG A 48 -14.79 8.09 0.55
N GLU A 49 -15.85 8.44 -0.17
CA GLU A 49 -16.47 9.74 -0.08
C GLU A 49 -17.15 9.95 1.29
N GLY A 50 -16.99 11.14 1.86
CA GLY A 50 -17.67 11.56 3.08
C GLY A 50 -17.18 10.83 4.33
N SER A 51 -17.99 10.85 5.40
CA SER A 51 -17.60 10.38 6.74
C SER A 51 -17.88 8.91 7.02
N SER A 52 -18.57 8.22 6.10
CA SER A 52 -19.16 6.91 6.36
C SER A 52 -18.29 5.78 5.83
N ARG A 53 -18.12 4.73 6.65
CA ARG A 53 -17.56 3.43 6.21
C ARG A 53 -18.40 2.71 5.15
N TYR A 54 -19.62 3.20 4.93
CA TYR A 54 -20.53 2.72 3.88
C TYR A 54 -20.62 3.68 2.69
N GLY A 55 -19.85 4.77 2.70
CA GLY A 55 -19.77 5.69 1.57
C GLY A 55 -19.21 5.01 0.32
N SER A 56 -19.47 5.61 -0.83
CA SER A 56 -18.93 5.16 -2.12
C SER A 56 -17.42 5.09 -2.06
N VAL A 57 -16.85 3.96 -2.51
CA VAL A 57 -15.38 3.85 -2.61
C VAL A 57 -14.93 4.61 -3.84
N LEU A 58 -14.12 5.65 -3.62
CA LEU A 58 -13.52 6.43 -4.70
C LEU A 58 -12.19 5.83 -5.12
N TYR A 59 -11.40 5.36 -4.15
CA TYR A 59 -10.07 4.83 -4.41
C TYR A 59 -9.74 3.59 -3.59
N ASN A 60 -8.76 2.84 -4.09
CA ASN A 60 -8.16 1.72 -3.40
C ASN A 60 -6.63 1.87 -3.38
N TRP A 61 -6.04 1.72 -2.19
CA TRP A 61 -4.60 1.67 -2.00
C TRP A 61 -4.15 0.24 -1.80
N ASP A 62 -3.32 -0.31 -2.71
CA ASP A 62 -2.88 -1.71 -2.66
C ASP A 62 -1.52 -1.93 -1.95
N GLY A 63 -1.02 -0.90 -1.24
CA GLY A 63 0.30 -0.89 -0.64
C GLY A 63 1.38 -0.27 -1.55
N LYS A 64 1.09 -0.07 -2.84
CA LYS A 64 2.02 0.57 -3.79
C LYS A 64 1.33 1.55 -4.74
N ASN A 65 0.11 1.26 -5.15
CA ASN A 65 -0.64 1.99 -6.15
C ASN A 65 -1.95 2.51 -5.56
N LEU A 66 -2.29 3.75 -5.91
CA LEU A 66 -3.62 4.30 -5.75
C LEU A 66 -4.41 4.02 -7.03
N ARG A 67 -5.55 3.37 -6.87
CA ARG A 67 -6.42 2.95 -7.97
C ARG A 67 -7.77 3.62 -7.86
N GLU A 68 -8.41 3.81 -9.01
CA GLU A 68 -9.81 4.22 -9.06
C GLU A 68 -10.74 3.08 -8.63
N GLY A 69 -11.75 3.43 -7.84
CA GLY A 69 -12.77 2.52 -7.33
C GLY A 69 -12.27 1.54 -6.26
N SER A 70 -13.07 0.51 -5.98
CA SER A 70 -12.81 -0.47 -4.92
C SER A 70 -11.96 -1.66 -5.34
N SER A 71 -11.61 -1.77 -6.63
CA SER A 71 -10.98 -2.97 -7.17
C SER A 71 -9.45 -2.87 -7.14
N ARG A 72 -8.80 -3.93 -6.65
CA ARG A 72 -7.34 -4.12 -6.79
C ARG A 72 -6.86 -4.22 -8.25
N TYR A 73 -7.80 -4.39 -9.19
CA TYR A 73 -7.55 -4.42 -10.62
C TYR A 73 -8.03 -3.14 -11.33
N GLY A 74 -8.51 -2.15 -10.57
CA GLY A 74 -8.87 -0.85 -11.12
C GLY A 74 -7.67 -0.14 -11.75
N SER A 75 -7.96 0.87 -12.58
CA SER A 75 -6.96 1.73 -13.22
C SER A 75 -6.05 2.35 -12.17
N VAL A 76 -4.74 2.22 -12.37
CA VAL A 76 -3.76 2.87 -11.49
C VAL A 76 -3.67 4.33 -11.86
N LEU A 77 -3.96 5.20 -10.88
CA LEU A 77 -3.80 6.64 -11.01
C LEU A 77 -2.34 7.02 -10.76
N VAL A 78 -1.82 6.58 -9.62
CA VAL A 78 -0.43 6.84 -9.21
C VAL A 78 0.19 5.65 -8.49
N ASN A 79 1.52 5.60 -8.46
CA ASN A 79 2.28 4.73 -7.57
C ASN A 79 3.21 5.55 -6.66
N TYR A 80 3.50 5.03 -5.48
CA TYR A 80 4.44 5.63 -4.54
C TYR A 80 5.57 4.66 -4.22
N ASP A 81 6.81 5.12 -4.38
CA ASP A 81 8.03 4.33 -4.18
C ASP A 81 8.70 4.56 -2.82
N GLY A 82 8.04 5.28 -1.91
CA GLY A 82 8.62 5.70 -0.63
C GLY A 82 9.30 7.07 -0.69
N LYS A 83 9.41 7.68 -1.87
CA LYS A 83 9.97 9.03 -2.05
C LYS A 83 9.22 9.86 -3.08
N ASN A 84 8.72 9.25 -4.16
CA ASN A 84 8.09 9.93 -5.27
C ASN A 84 6.71 9.34 -5.54
N ILE A 85 5.77 10.22 -5.87
CA ILE A 85 4.48 9.86 -6.46
C ILE A 85 4.63 9.98 -7.97
N ARG A 86 4.33 8.90 -8.68
CA ARG A 86 4.45 8.80 -10.14
C ARG A 86 3.12 8.52 -10.77
N GLU A 87 2.92 9.03 -11.98
CA GLU A 87 1.77 8.70 -12.79
C GLU A 87 1.76 7.21 -13.17
N GLY A 88 0.58 6.59 -13.06
CA GLY A 88 0.36 5.19 -13.40
C GLY A 88 1.11 4.21 -12.50
N SER A 89 1.30 2.98 -12.98
CA SER A 89 1.88 1.86 -12.21
C SER A 89 3.39 1.67 -12.37
N SER A 90 3.99 2.39 -13.32
CA SER A 90 5.38 2.19 -13.69
C SER A 90 6.34 2.83 -12.69
N ARG A 91 7.38 2.06 -12.29
CA ARG A 91 8.51 2.58 -11.50
C ARG A 91 9.35 3.62 -12.25
N TYR A 92 9.19 3.69 -13.57
CA TYR A 92 9.86 4.66 -14.44
C TYR A 92 8.88 5.70 -15.00
N GLY A 93 7.64 5.71 -14.52
CA GLY A 93 6.65 6.72 -14.90
C GLY A 93 7.09 8.12 -14.48
N SER A 94 6.47 9.12 -15.11
CA SER A 94 6.65 10.54 -14.81
C SER A 94 6.47 10.79 -13.33
N VAL A 95 7.43 11.49 -12.71
CA VAL A 95 7.30 11.91 -11.31
C VAL A 95 6.42 13.13 -11.26
N LEU A 96 5.28 13.01 -10.59
CA LEU A 96 4.37 14.13 -10.31
C LEU A 96 4.85 14.89 -9.08
N TYR A 97 5.19 14.16 -8.02
CA TYR A 97 5.56 14.76 -6.75
C TYR A 97 6.72 14.06 -6.04
N ASN A 98 7.47 14.83 -5.26
CA ASN A 98 8.48 14.35 -4.33
C ASN A 98 8.04 14.60 -2.89
N TRP A 99 8.24 13.61 -2.02
CA TRP A 99 8.01 13.71 -0.58
C TRP A 99 9.32 13.71 0.19
N ASP A 100 9.50 14.69 1.08
CA ASP A 100 10.71 14.82 1.91
C ASP A 100 10.48 14.44 3.39
N GLY A 101 9.34 13.84 3.72
CA GLY A 101 8.92 13.55 5.09
C GLY A 101 8.03 14.62 5.70
N LYS A 102 7.91 15.79 5.08
CA LYS A 102 7.10 16.90 5.58
C LYS A 102 6.39 17.71 4.49
N ASN A 103 7.01 17.81 3.32
CA ASN A 103 6.53 18.62 2.20
C ASN A 103 6.25 17.73 1.00
N LEU A 104 5.13 18.02 0.33
CA LEU A 104 4.87 17.54 -1.03
C LEU A 104 5.34 18.61 -2.01
N ARG A 105 6.28 18.24 -2.88
CA ARG A 105 6.90 19.13 -3.86
C ARG A 105 6.52 18.72 -5.26
N GLU A 106 6.41 19.70 -6.15
CA GLU A 106 6.22 19.44 -7.57
C GLU A 106 7.47 18.81 -8.20
N GLY A 107 7.25 17.78 -9.02
CA GLY A 107 8.30 17.07 -9.74
C GLY A 107 9.18 16.18 -8.85
N SER A 108 10.35 15.82 -9.36
CA SER A 108 11.25 14.82 -8.75
C SER A 108 12.28 15.38 -7.77
N SER A 109 12.40 16.70 -7.69
CA SER A 109 13.47 17.36 -6.95
C SER A 109 13.11 17.60 -5.49
N ARG A 110 14.02 17.24 -4.58
CA ARG A 110 13.96 17.62 -3.16
C ARG A 110 14.06 19.14 -2.92
N TYR A 111 14.43 19.90 -3.96
CA TYR A 111 14.53 21.36 -3.96
C TYR A 111 13.43 22.01 -4.81
N GLY A 112 12.49 21.23 -5.35
CA GLY A 112 11.34 21.74 -6.09
C GLY A 112 10.41 22.59 -5.22
N SER A 113 9.52 23.32 -5.88
CA SER A 113 8.50 24.14 -5.23
C SER A 113 7.66 23.29 -4.27
N VAL A 114 7.50 23.77 -3.04
CA VAL A 114 6.61 23.14 -2.07
C VAL A 114 5.18 23.53 -2.39
N LEU A 115 4.35 22.54 -2.68
CA LEU A 115 2.92 22.74 -2.87
C LEU A 115 2.22 22.83 -1.52
N VAL A 116 2.52 21.87 -0.63
CA VAL A 116 1.94 21.80 0.71
C VAL A 116 2.92 21.23 1.74
N ASN A 117 2.70 21.61 3.00
CA ASN A 117 3.35 21.06 4.17
C ASN A 117 2.36 20.27 5.05
N TYR A 118 2.79 19.13 5.58
CA TYR A 118 2.05 18.34 6.55
C TYR A 118 2.75 18.37 7.91
N ASP A 119 1.98 18.67 8.96
CA ASP A 119 2.47 18.72 10.35
C ASP A 119 2.09 17.48 11.18
N GLY A 120 1.56 16.44 10.55
CA GLY A 120 0.99 15.26 11.23
C GLY A 120 -0.50 15.40 11.55
N LYS A 121 -1.10 16.58 11.30
CA LYS A 121 -2.53 16.83 11.46
C LYS A 121 -3.11 17.69 10.36
N ASN A 122 -2.47 18.80 10.00
CA ASN A 122 -2.94 19.76 9.02
C ASN A 122 -2.08 19.70 7.77
N ILE A 123 -2.73 19.81 6.61
CA ILE A 123 -2.13 20.00 5.31
C ILE A 123 -2.30 21.47 4.97
N ARG A 124 -1.18 22.17 4.80
CA ARG A 124 -1.13 23.63 4.63
C ARG A 124 -0.54 23.98 3.28
N GLU A 125 -1.08 25.02 2.66
CA GLU A 125 -0.51 25.59 1.44
C GLU A 125 0.92 26.09 1.67
N GLY A 126 1.81 25.75 0.74
CA GLY A 126 3.21 26.12 0.74
C GLY A 126 4.03 25.46 1.86
N SER A 127 5.23 25.98 2.11
CA SER A 127 6.18 25.41 3.07
C SER A 127 6.02 25.92 4.50
N SER A 128 5.12 26.88 4.74
CA SER A 128 5.01 27.58 6.02
C SER A 128 4.12 26.82 7.00
N ARG A 129 4.57 26.70 8.25
CA ARG A 129 3.72 26.20 9.35
C ARG A 129 2.53 27.11 9.69
N TYR A 130 2.53 28.33 9.14
CA TYR A 130 1.46 29.32 9.28
C TYR A 130 0.63 29.49 8.00
N GLY A 131 0.90 28.68 6.96
CA GLY A 131 0.08 28.68 5.74
C GLY A 131 -1.37 28.29 6.04
N SER A 132 -2.25 28.71 5.12
CA SER A 132 -3.67 28.36 5.13
C SER A 132 -3.84 26.85 5.19
N VAL A 133 -4.71 26.37 6.08
CA VAL A 133 -5.01 24.94 6.17
C VAL A 133 -6.01 24.58 5.08
N LEU A 134 -5.61 23.69 4.19
CA LEU A 134 -6.48 23.15 3.14
C LEU A 134 -7.35 22.03 3.73
N CYS A 135 -6.70 21.07 4.39
CA CYS A 135 -7.38 19.96 5.07
C CYS A 135 -6.72 19.62 6.40
N ASN A 136 -7.46 18.90 7.25
CA ASN A 136 -6.91 18.18 8.39
C ASN A 136 -7.22 16.69 8.31
N PHE A 137 -6.32 15.89 8.87
CA PHE A 137 -6.44 14.45 8.97
C PHE A 137 -6.48 14.02 10.44
N ASP A 138 -7.53 13.29 10.82
CA ASP A 138 -7.74 12.83 12.21
C ASP A 138 -7.34 11.34 12.43
N GLY A 139 -6.62 10.75 11.47
CA GLY A 139 -6.30 9.32 11.45
C GLY A 139 -7.33 8.46 10.74
N LYS A 140 -8.52 9.02 10.45
CA LYS A 140 -9.60 8.31 9.76
C LYS A 140 -10.29 9.14 8.68
N ASN A 141 -10.38 10.45 8.85
CA ASN A 141 -11.08 11.36 7.97
C ASN A 141 -10.15 12.47 7.51
N LEU A 142 -10.18 12.75 6.21
CA LEU A 142 -9.68 13.98 5.63
C LEU A 142 -10.83 14.99 5.62
N ARG A 143 -10.64 16.13 6.27
CA ARG A 143 -11.65 17.18 6.44
C ARG A 143 -11.18 18.48 5.86
N GLU A 144 -12.10 19.26 5.32
CA GLU A 144 -11.81 20.62 4.86
C GLU A 144 -11.41 21.53 6.03
N GLY A 145 -10.40 22.36 5.81
CA GLY A 145 -9.89 23.34 6.77
C GLY A 145 -9.24 22.72 8.00
N SER A 146 -9.09 23.51 9.07
CA SER A 146 -8.40 23.10 10.31
C SER A 146 -9.31 22.52 11.40
N SER A 147 -10.63 22.55 11.17
CA SER A 147 -11.61 22.21 12.20
C SER A 147 -11.83 20.71 12.30
N ARG A 148 -11.87 20.18 13.52
CA ARG A 148 -12.32 18.80 13.79
C ARG A 148 -13.80 18.56 13.44
N TYR A 149 -14.56 19.62 13.25
CA TYR A 149 -15.96 19.60 12.84
C TYR A 149 -16.16 20.03 11.38
N GLY A 150 -15.06 20.26 10.64
CA GLY A 150 -15.12 20.55 9.21
C GLY A 150 -15.75 19.40 8.42
N SER A 151 -16.26 19.74 7.24
CA SER A 151 -16.83 18.80 6.28
C SER A 151 -15.85 17.67 6.01
N VAL A 152 -16.30 16.42 6.12
CA VAL A 152 -15.47 15.27 5.75
C VAL A 152 -15.48 15.14 4.25
N LEU A 153 -14.29 15.22 3.64
CA LEU A 153 -14.10 14.99 2.22
C LEU A 153 -13.97 13.48 1.97
N LEU A 154 -13.08 12.83 2.73
CA LEU A 154 -12.75 11.43 2.56
C LEU A 154 -12.69 10.68 3.89
N ASN A 155 -13.12 9.42 3.87
CA ASN A 155 -12.92 8.46 4.94
C ASN A 155 -11.94 7.37 4.49
N VAL A 156 -10.97 7.04 5.33
CA VAL A 156 -9.94 6.03 5.05
C VAL A 156 -10.21 4.78 5.88
N ASP A 157 -10.45 3.65 5.19
CA ASP A 157 -10.65 2.35 5.81
C ASP A 157 -9.28 1.71 6.13
N GLY A 158 -8.61 2.19 7.17
CA GLY A 158 -7.36 1.60 7.68
C GLY A 158 -6.23 2.60 7.92
N THR A 159 -5.10 2.09 8.40
CA THR A 159 -3.98 2.90 8.90
C THR A 159 -2.74 2.92 7.99
N ASN A 160 -2.79 2.29 6.81
CA ASN A 160 -1.57 2.01 6.02
C ASN A 160 -1.51 2.81 4.71
N ILE A 161 -2.34 3.84 4.55
CA ILE A 161 -2.17 4.78 3.44
C ILE A 161 -1.02 5.74 3.79
N PRO A 162 0.04 5.82 2.95
CA PRO A 162 1.15 6.71 3.20
C PRO A 162 0.72 8.17 3.26
N GLU A 163 1.32 8.95 4.16
CA GLU A 163 1.08 10.40 4.29
C GLU A 163 1.10 11.15 2.95
N PRO A 164 2.03 10.88 2.00
CA PRO A 164 2.07 11.62 0.73
C PRO A 164 0.84 11.39 -0.14
N ILE A 165 0.23 10.20 -0.06
CA ILE A 165 -0.98 9.88 -0.80
C ILE A 165 -2.18 10.59 -0.16
N LEU A 166 -2.25 10.64 1.17
CA LEU A 166 -3.28 11.42 1.88
C LEU A 166 -3.14 12.92 1.59
N VAL A 167 -1.91 13.43 1.59
CA VAL A 167 -1.59 14.83 1.31
C VAL A 167 -1.95 15.20 -0.14
N MET A 168 -1.62 14.33 -1.10
CA MET A 168 -1.97 14.53 -2.52
C MET A 168 -3.49 14.57 -2.73
N LEU A 169 -4.26 13.78 -1.98
CA LEU A 169 -5.74 13.77 -2.08
C LEU A 169 -6.42 15.03 -1.49
N CYS A 170 -5.66 15.92 -0.86
CA CYS A 170 -6.15 17.23 -0.41
C CYS A 170 -5.89 18.35 -1.44
N LEU A 171 -5.06 18.10 -2.45
CA LEU A 171 -4.80 19.02 -3.57
C LEU A 171 -5.86 18.87 -4.66
#